data_AF-A0A1W9XD73-F1
#
_entry.id   AF-A0A1W9XD73-F1
#
_cell.length_a   1.000
_cell.length_b   1.000
_cell.length_c   1.000
_cell.angle_alpha   90.00
_cell.angle_beta   90.00
_cell.angle_gamma   90.00
#
_symmetry.space_group_name_H-M   'P 1'
#
loop_
_entity.id
_entity.type
_entity.pdbx_description
1 polymer ?
#
loop_
_entity_poly.entity_id
_entity_poly.type
_entity_poly.pdbx_seq_one_letter_code
_entity_poly.pdbx_strand_id
1 'polypeptide(L)' 'MKRDYKFFLRDIAEACKHIQEFTAEMELEQFLGDEKTSNAVVRKLKIIGEAAKNILISKGCTKMLKI' A
#
# COMPACT_ATOMS: atom_id res chain seq x y z
N MET A 1 -19.53 1.55 9.87
CA MET A 1 -19.09 2.94 9.59
C MET A 1 -18.28 2.93 8.30
N LYS A 2 -18.69 3.61 7.22
CA LYS A 2 -17.90 3.66 5.97
C LYS A 2 -16.78 4.71 6.11
N ARG A 3 -15.52 4.30 5.98
CA ARG A 3 -14.32 5.17 5.99
C ARG A 3 -14.29 6.04 4.72
N ASP A 4 -13.76 7.25 4.81
CA ASP A 4 -13.52 8.14 3.66
C ASP A 4 -12.38 7.58 2.80
N TYR A 5 -12.55 7.57 1.47
CA TYR A 5 -11.56 7.05 0.51
C TYR A 5 -10.16 7.67 0.70
N LYS A 6 -10.09 8.92 1.16
CA LYS A 6 -8.81 9.62 1.42
C LYS A 6 -7.94 8.89 2.42
N PHE A 7 -8.52 8.18 3.38
CA PHE A 7 -7.74 7.39 4.32
C PHE A 7 -7.11 6.16 3.65
N PHE A 8 -7.80 5.49 2.75
CA PHE A 8 -7.22 4.37 2.00
C PHE A 8 -6.10 4.84 1.06
N LEU A 9 -6.24 6.03 0.45
CA LEU A 9 -5.15 6.63 -0.33
C LEU A 9 -3.92 6.93 0.53
N ARG A 10 -4.10 7.39 1.76
CA ARG A 10 -3.00 7.59 2.72
C ARG A 10 -2.35 6.27 3.11
N ASP A 11 -3.14 5.23 3.42
CA ASP A 11 -2.62 3.90 3.76
C ASP A 11 -1.76 3.34 2.60
N ILE A 12 -2.19 3.52 1.35
CA ILE A 12 -1.42 3.13 0.15
C ILE A 12 -0.13 3.94 0.04
N ALA A 13 -0.21 5.27 0.14
CA ALA A 13 0.95 6.14 0.00
C ALA A 13 2.02 5.86 1.07
N GLU A 14 1.61 5.64 2.32
CA GLU A 14 2.51 5.28 3.42
C GLU A 14 3.13 3.89 3.22
N ALA A 15 2.34 2.93 2.73
CA ALA A 15 2.87 1.61 2.42
C ALA A 15 3.90 1.64 1.29
N CYS A 16 3.66 2.40 0.21
CA CYS A 16 4.62 2.60 -0.88
C CYS A 16 5.90 3.28 -0.37
N LYS A 17 5.78 4.33 0.45
CA LYS A 17 6.92 5.02 1.05
C LYS A 17 7.79 4.04 1.85
N HIS A 18 7.19 3.22 2.70
CA HIS A 18 7.95 2.26 3.51
C HIS A 18 8.62 1.19 2.64
N ILE A 19 7.97 0.69 1.58
CA ILE A 19 8.61 -0.24 0.64
C ILE A 19 9.86 0.40 0.05
N GLN A 20 9.76 1.64 -0.44
CA GLN A 20 10.91 2.37 -0.98
C GLN A 20 12.02 2.55 0.04
N GLU A 21 11.69 2.93 1.29
CA GLU A 21 12.67 3.08 2.38
C GLU A 21 13.35 1.76 2.73
N PHE A 22 12.62 0.64 2.76
CA PHE A 22 13.18 -0.67 3.06
C PHE A 22 14.14 -1.16 1.98
N THR A 23 13.87 -0.84 0.72
CA THR A 23 14.63 -1.35 -0.43
C THR A 23 15.61 -0.33 -1.01
N ALA A 24 15.71 0.89 -0.47
CA ALA A 24 16.47 1.99 -1.08
C ALA A 24 17.97 1.70 -1.25
N GLU A 25 18.56 0.95 -0.32
CA GLU A 25 19.99 0.63 -0.30
C GLU A 25 20.26 -0.87 -0.47
N MET A 26 19.29 -1.60 -1.05
CA MET A 26 19.39 -3.04 -1.26
C MET A 26 19.48 -3.37 -2.73
N GLU A 27 20.50 -4.14 -3.10
CA GLU A 27 20.52 -4.87 -4.36
C GLU A 27 19.55 -6.06 -4.31
N LEU A 28 19.16 -6.57 -5.48
CA LEU A 28 18.17 -7.63 -5.60
C LEU A 28 18.55 -8.89 -4.81
N GLU A 29 19.81 -9.32 -4.88
CA GLU A 29 20.31 -10.50 -4.18
C GLU A 29 20.24 -10.33 -2.65
N GLN A 30 20.48 -9.11 -2.15
CA GLN A 30 20.36 -8.80 -0.73
C GLN A 30 18.90 -8.84 -0.29
N PHE A 31 18.00 -8.29 -1.10
CA PHE A 31 16.56 -8.35 -0.83
C PHE A 31 16.03 -9.79 -0.82
N LEU A 32 16.47 -10.62 -1.77
CA LEU A 32 16.07 -12.04 -1.85
C LEU A 32 16.64 -12.87 -0.69
N GLY A 33 17.81 -12.50 -0.15
CA GLY A 33 18.42 -13.15 1.01
C GLY A 33 17.89 -12.66 2.37
N ASP A 34 17.27 -11.48 2.43
CA ASP A 34 16.71 -10.91 3.65
C ASP A 34 15.22 -11.25 3.80
N GLU A 35 14.94 -12.36 4.47
CA GLU A 35 13.58 -12.82 4.77
C GLU A 35 12.76 -11.79 5.57
N LYS A 36 13.39 -11.01 6.45
CA LYS A 36 12.70 -10.01 7.27
C LYS A 36 12.19 -8.88 6.38
N THR A 37 13.06 -8.35 5.50
CA THR A 37 12.70 -7.23 4.63
C THR A 37 11.71 -7.65 3.56
N SER A 38 11.89 -8.82 2.94
CA SER A 38 10.92 -9.37 1.98
C SER A 38 9.54 -9.60 2.61
N ASN A 39 9.46 -10.17 3.82
CA ASN A 39 8.20 -10.30 4.55
C ASN A 39 7.55 -8.94 4.89
N ALA A 40 8.36 -7.93 5.24
CA ALA A 40 7.86 -6.57 5.48
C ALA A 40 7.26 -5.97 4.20
N VAL A 41 7.91 -6.12 3.05
CA VAL A 41 7.40 -5.67 1.74
C VAL A 41 6.09 -6.39 1.39
N VAL A 42 6.03 -7.72 1.53
CA VAL A 42 4.81 -8.51 1.29
C VAL A 42 3.66 -8.01 2.17
N ARG A 43 3.93 -7.69 3.44
CA ARG A 43 2.91 -7.12 4.34
C ARG A 43 2.41 -5.76 3.86
N LYS A 44 3.30 -4.89 3.36
CA LYS A 44 2.91 -3.58 2.81
C LYS A 44 2.09 -3.73 1.52
N LEU A 45 2.43 -4.67 0.65
CA LEU A 45 1.62 -4.99 -0.53
C LEU A 45 0.22 -5.49 -0.16
N LYS A 46 0.08 -6.28 0.91
CA LYS A 46 -1.25 -6.70 1.42
C LYS A 46 -2.09 -5.50 1.88
N ILE A 47 -1.48 -4.53 2.59
CA ILE A 47 -2.17 -3.30 3.01
C ILE A 47 -2.64 -2.51 1.79
N ILE A 48 -1.79 -2.36 0.76
CA ILE A 48 -2.15 -1.69 -0.49
C ILE A 48 -3.35 -2.37 -1.16
N GLY A 49 -3.32 -3.70 -1.29
CA GLY A 49 -4.42 -4.47 -1.87
C GLY A 49 -5.74 -4.34 -1.10
N GLU A 50 -5.68 -4.37 0.23
CA GLU A 50 -6.86 -4.18 1.09
C GLU A 50 -7.42 -2.75 0.97
N ALA A 51 -6.56 -1.74 1.00
CA ALA A 51 -6.95 -0.35 0.82
C ALA A 51 -7.55 -0.12 -0.57
N ALA A 52 -6.94 -0.65 -1.63
CA ALA A 52 -7.43 -0.55 -3.01
C ALA A 52 -8.83 -1.15 -3.16
N LYS A 53 -9.07 -2.34 -2.60
CA LYS A 53 -10.41 -2.96 -2.57
C LYS A 53 -11.43 -2.07 -1.84
N ASN A 54 -11.01 -1.47 -0.74
CA ASN A 54 -11.90 -0.66 0.09
C ASN A 54 -12.23 0.71 -0.51
N ILE A 55 -11.38 1.27 -1.38
CA ILE A 55 -11.70 2.51 -2.12
C ILE A 55 -13.01 2.37 -2.89
N LEU A 56 -13.22 1.25 -3.59
CA LEU A 56 -14.39 1.01 -4.45
C LEU A 56 -15.72 0.99 -3.68
N ILE A 57 -15.69 0.66 -2.38
CA ILE A 57 -16.88 0.55 -1.52
C ILE A 57 -17.01 1.68 -0.47
N SER A 58 -16.02 2.58 -0.44
CA SER A 58 -15.91 3.69 0.52
C SER A 58 -16.90 4.84 0.24
N LYS A 59 -17.12 5.70 1.24
CA LYS A 59 -17.91 6.94 1.06
C LYS A 59 -17.10 7.95 0.22
N GLY A 60 -17.74 8.55 -0.80
CA GLY A 60 -17.14 9.59 -1.64
C GLY A 60 -16.55 9.12 -2.97
N CYS A 61 -16.35 7.81 -3.18
CA CYS A 61 -15.79 7.26 -4.42
C CYS A 61 -16.64 7.55 -5.67
N THR A 62 -17.97 7.68 -5.54
CA THR A 62 -18.87 7.99 -6.66
C THR A 62 -18.66 9.36 -7.29
N LYS A 63 -17.94 10.29 -6.64
CA LYS A 63 -17.53 11.56 -7.27
C LYS A 63 -16.31 11.42 -8.18
N MET A 64 -15.52 10.35 -8.04
CA MET A 64 -14.28 10.11 -8.78
C MET A 64 -14.51 9.37 -10.11
N LEU A 65 -15.62 8.64 -10.25
CA LEU A 65 -16.03 7.94 -11.49
C LEU A 65 -16.83 8.82 -12.48
N LYS A 66 -16.90 10.14 -12.24
CA LYS A 66 -17.56 11.12 -13.13
C LYS A 66 -16.57 11.88 -14.02
N ILE A 67 -15.46 11.24 -14.37
CA ILE A 67 -14.51 11.74 -15.38
C ILE A 67 -14.86 11.07 -16.70
#